data_AF-A0A182UPC6-F1
#
_entry.id   AF-A0A182UPC6-F1
#
_cell.length_a   1.000
_cell.length_b   1.000
_cell.length_c   1.000
_cell.angle_alpha   90.00
_cell.angle_beta   90.00
_cell.angle_gamma   90.00
#
_symmetry.space_group_name_H-M   'P 1'
#
loop_
_entity.id
_entity.type
_entity.pdbx_description
1 polymer ?
#
loop_
_entity_poly.entity_id
_entity_poly.type
_entity_poly.pdbx_seq_one_letter_code
_entity_poly.pdbx_strand_id
1 'polypeptide(L)'
;MFWADSDDLLTELQQPECVSAGPYSNAPPSQSFASRSVRVNRHRPAPKMDARIGLEYIIENNDYVNKLGLALDTNNVTVKKQIFELLSTLCAFSANGYKRAIETLEHYKTIKGERYRLHLVVSELDKATTIEYQIALLAFVNCVIISAGSLKDRIRMRNEFIDT
;
A
#
# COMPACT_ATOMS: atom_id res chain seq x y z
N MET A 1 -5.53 11.29 5.94
CA MET A 1 -4.34 10.41 6.08
C MET A 1 -4.36 9.32 5.03
N PHE A 2 -4.42 9.70 3.76
CA PHE A 2 -4.05 8.86 2.61
C PHE A 2 -3.79 9.90 1.51
N TRP A 3 -2.53 9.97 1.04
CA TRP A 3 -1.97 10.98 0.13
C TRP A 3 -1.60 12.35 0.74
N ALA A 4 -0.54 12.34 1.54
CA ALA A 4 0.43 13.45 1.59
C ALA A 4 1.79 12.80 1.87
N ASP A 5 2.86 13.35 1.26
CA ASP A 5 4.27 12.91 1.32
C ASP A 5 4.71 11.79 0.37
N SER A 6 4.67 12.03 -0.94
CA SER A 6 5.56 11.31 -1.87
C SER A 6 6.12 12.12 -3.05
N ASP A 7 5.93 13.45 -3.12
CA ASP A 7 6.44 14.26 -4.24
C ASP A 7 7.47 15.35 -3.87
N ASP A 8 7.98 15.39 -2.62
CA ASP A 8 8.89 16.47 -2.15
C ASP A 8 10.37 16.09 -1.98
N LEU A 9 10.84 14.95 -2.53
CA LEU A 9 12.25 14.51 -2.36
C LEU A 9 13.00 14.20 -3.66
N LEU A 10 12.50 14.62 -4.83
CA LEU A 10 13.17 14.40 -6.12
C LEU A 10 13.39 15.66 -6.98
N THR A 11 13.45 16.86 -6.37
CA THR A 11 13.69 18.11 -7.15
C THR A 11 14.80 19.02 -6.59
N GLU A 12 15.67 18.56 -5.70
CA GLU A 12 16.71 19.43 -5.13
C GLU A 12 18.09 18.78 -4.99
N LEU A 13 18.62 18.14 -6.05
CA LEU A 13 20.08 17.93 -6.17
C LEU A 13 20.51 17.92 -7.65
N GLN A 14 20.39 19.07 -8.30
CA GLN A 14 21.14 19.37 -9.51
C GLN A 14 21.59 20.84 -9.46
N GLN A 15 22.78 21.12 -8.93
CA GLN A 15 23.91 21.64 -9.71
C GLN A 15 25.13 22.00 -8.83
N PRO A 16 26.35 22.05 -9.44
CA PRO A 16 27.63 22.10 -8.75
C PRO A 16 28.14 23.53 -8.56
N GLU A 17 28.79 23.82 -7.44
CA GLU A 17 29.66 25.00 -7.33
C GLU A 17 31.13 24.56 -7.25
N CYS A 18 31.85 24.84 -8.33
CA CYS A 18 33.30 24.90 -8.37
C CYS A 18 33.77 26.14 -7.57
N VAL A 19 34.58 25.93 -6.52
CA VAL A 19 35.42 27.00 -5.97
C VAL A 19 36.85 26.50 -5.79
N SER A 20 37.75 27.12 -6.54
CA SER A 20 39.20 26.99 -6.54
C SER A 20 39.85 27.77 -5.38
N ALA A 21 40.84 27.19 -4.70
CA ALA A 21 41.93 27.95 -4.06
C ALA A 21 43.16 27.09 -3.68
N GLY A 22 44.23 27.23 -4.47
CA GLY A 22 45.63 27.49 -4.08
C GLY A 22 46.46 26.51 -3.21
N PRO A 23 47.81 26.47 -3.38
CA PRO A 23 48.68 25.43 -2.81
C PRO A 23 49.59 25.97 -1.68
N TYR A 24 49.62 25.34 -0.49
CA TYR A 24 50.77 25.46 0.41
C TYR A 24 51.01 24.17 1.21
N SER A 25 52.29 23.83 1.27
CA SER A 25 52.93 22.60 1.74
C SER A 25 53.02 22.45 3.26
N ASN A 26 53.23 21.19 3.69
CA ASN A 26 54.15 20.71 4.74
C ASN A 26 53.51 19.81 5.80
N ALA A 27 53.95 18.54 5.84
CA ALA A 27 53.85 17.63 6.99
C ALA A 27 55.08 17.83 7.92
N PRO A 28 55.04 17.53 9.24
CA PRO A 28 55.43 16.19 9.73
C PRO A 28 54.74 15.78 11.08
N PRO A 29 55.23 14.85 11.94
CA PRO A 29 54.81 13.45 11.98
C PRO A 29 54.16 12.96 13.31
N SER A 30 53.45 11.82 13.21
CA SER A 30 53.17 10.76 14.22
C SER A 30 52.81 11.14 15.68
N GLN A 31 51.54 10.93 16.05
CA GLN A 31 51.16 10.37 17.37
C GLN A 31 49.94 9.44 17.21
N SER A 32 50.13 8.16 17.52
CA SER A 32 49.06 7.15 17.52
C SER A 32 48.15 7.35 18.73
N PHE A 33 46.99 7.98 18.52
CA PHE A 33 45.89 7.90 19.47
C PHE A 33 44.98 6.74 19.08
N ALA A 34 45.05 5.67 19.87
CA ALA A 34 44.15 4.54 19.80
C ALA A 34 42.70 5.02 20.01
N SER A 35 41.98 5.24 18.91
CA SER A 35 40.55 5.51 18.95
C SER A 35 39.83 4.22 19.33
N ARG A 36 39.45 4.13 20.59
CA ARG A 36 38.56 3.10 21.13
C ARG A 36 37.28 3.14 20.31
N SER A 37 37.14 2.23 19.35
CA SER A 37 35.90 2.03 18.60
C SER A 37 34.81 1.63 19.59
N VAL A 38 34.00 2.60 19.99
CA VAL A 38 32.70 2.34 20.59
C VAL A 38 31.93 1.62 19.50
N ARG A 39 31.78 0.30 19.63
CA ARG A 39 30.80 -0.46 18.85
C ARG A 39 29.45 0.20 19.13
N VAL A 40 29.00 1.04 18.19
CA VAL A 40 27.60 1.41 18.08
C VAL A 40 26.89 0.08 17.97
N ASN A 41 26.28 -0.34 19.07
CA ASN A 41 25.38 -1.46 19.10
C ASN A 41 24.19 -1.00 18.27
N ARG A 42 24.32 -1.08 16.93
CA ARG A 42 23.18 -0.96 16.03
C ARG A 42 22.29 -2.09 16.50
N HIS A 43 21.28 -1.73 17.28
CA HIS A 43 20.16 -2.60 17.59
C HIS A 43 19.83 -3.25 16.25
N ARG A 44 20.10 -4.55 16.12
CA ARG A 44 19.53 -5.32 15.02
C ARG A 44 18.04 -5.05 15.16
N PRO A 45 17.39 -4.32 14.24
CA PRO A 45 15.95 -4.30 14.28
C PRO A 45 15.56 -5.77 14.19
N ALA A 46 14.74 -6.24 15.13
CA ALA A 46 14.10 -7.53 15.00
C ALA A 46 13.56 -7.65 13.56
N PRO A 47 13.61 -8.84 12.93
CA PRO A 47 13.09 -8.99 11.58
C PRO A 47 11.61 -8.61 11.60
N LYS A 48 11.31 -7.35 11.29
CA LYS A 48 9.98 -6.91 10.92
C LYS A 48 9.76 -7.69 9.64
N MET A 49 8.82 -8.65 9.66
CA MET A 49 8.34 -9.24 8.42
C MET A 49 8.06 -8.08 7.48
N ASP A 50 8.84 -8.00 6.40
CA ASP A 50 8.67 -6.93 5.44
C ASP A 50 7.26 -7.10 4.88
N ALA A 51 6.40 -6.11 5.10
CA ALA A 51 5.02 -6.15 4.64
C ALA A 51 4.96 -6.46 3.13
N ARG A 52 5.99 -6.06 2.37
CA ARG A 52 6.16 -6.39 0.95
C ARG A 52 6.21 -7.89 0.70
N ILE A 53 6.97 -8.65 1.50
CA ILE A 53 7.06 -10.12 1.37
C ILE A 53 5.69 -10.76 1.61
N GLY A 54 4.94 -10.26 2.59
CA GLY A 54 3.57 -10.72 2.86
C GLY A 54 2.61 -10.44 1.70
N LEU A 55 2.69 -9.25 1.10
CA LEU A 55 1.85 -8.85 -0.04
C LEU A 55 2.21 -9.64 -1.31
N GLU A 56 3.50 -9.85 -1.59
CA GLU A 56 3.97 -10.67 -2.70
C GLU A 56 3.46 -12.11 -2.55
N TYR A 57 3.55 -12.68 -1.35
CA TYR A 57 3.00 -14.02 -1.09
C TYR A 57 1.49 -14.10 -1.36
N ILE A 58 0.70 -13.09 -0.97
CA ILE A 58 -0.74 -13.07 -1.26
C ILE A 58 -1.01 -12.99 -2.77
N ILE A 59 -0.20 -12.23 -3.50
CA ILE A 59 -0.35 -12.07 -4.96
C ILE A 59 -0.05 -13.38 -5.68
N GLU A 60 1.02 -14.07 -5.29
CA GLU A 60 1.47 -15.31 -5.91
C GLU A 60 0.52 -16.50 -5.66
N ASN A 61 -0.24 -16.46 -4.56
CA ASN A 61 -1.08 -17.58 -4.12
C ASN A 61 -2.57 -17.33 -4.41
N ASN A 62 -3.10 -18.02 -5.43
CA ASN A 62 -4.50 -17.87 -5.86
C ASN A 62 -5.55 -18.25 -4.80
N ASP A 63 -5.21 -19.14 -3.88
CA ASP A 63 -6.11 -19.57 -2.80
C ASP A 63 -6.53 -18.42 -1.87
N TYR A 64 -5.78 -17.32 -1.85
CA TYR A 64 -6.15 -16.15 -1.06
C TYR A 64 -7.41 -15.45 -1.55
N VAL A 65 -7.79 -15.58 -2.82
CA VAL A 65 -9.10 -15.09 -3.31
C VAL A 65 -10.24 -15.72 -2.52
N ASN A 66 -10.19 -17.04 -2.36
CA ASN A 66 -11.22 -17.79 -1.66
C ASN A 66 -11.19 -17.46 -0.16
N LYS A 67 -9.99 -17.44 0.46
CA LYS A 67 -9.84 -17.13 1.89
C LYS A 67 -10.32 -15.73 2.23
N LEU A 68 -9.97 -14.73 1.42
CA LEU A 68 -10.40 -13.34 1.62
C LEU A 68 -11.90 -13.18 1.32
N GLY A 69 -12.42 -13.86 0.30
CA GLY A 69 -13.86 -13.88 0.02
C GLY A 69 -14.68 -14.44 1.18
N LEU A 70 -14.23 -15.56 1.78
CA LEU A 70 -14.86 -16.11 2.98
C LEU A 70 -14.74 -15.18 4.19
N ALA A 71 -13.59 -14.52 4.36
CA ALA A 71 -13.40 -13.55 5.44
C ALA A 71 -14.33 -12.31 5.30
N LEU A 72 -14.67 -11.91 4.07
CA LEU A 72 -15.67 -10.87 3.80
C LEU A 72 -17.09 -11.32 4.14
N ASP A 73 -17.37 -12.62 4.26
CA ASP A 73 -18.70 -13.14 4.57
C ASP A 73 -19.02 -13.25 6.07
N THR A 74 -18.14 -12.74 6.93
CA THR A 74 -18.41 -12.65 8.37
C THR A 74 -19.40 -11.53 8.68
N ASN A 75 -20.05 -11.56 9.85
CA ASN A 75 -20.81 -10.42 10.38
C ASN A 75 -19.95 -9.45 11.21
N ASN A 76 -18.67 -9.76 11.39
CA ASN A 76 -17.75 -8.93 12.16
C ASN A 76 -17.20 -7.77 11.32
N VAL A 77 -17.69 -6.56 11.60
CA VAL A 77 -17.26 -5.30 10.95
C VAL A 77 -15.76 -5.07 11.06
N THR A 78 -15.13 -5.42 12.18
CA THR A 78 -13.69 -5.26 12.37
C THR A 78 -12.88 -6.13 11.42
N VAL A 79 -13.33 -7.37 11.20
CA VAL A 79 -12.68 -8.28 10.25
C VAL A 79 -12.85 -7.74 8.84
N LYS A 80 -14.07 -7.36 8.43
CA LYS A 80 -14.30 -6.77 7.11
C LYS A 80 -13.44 -5.53 6.86
N LYS A 81 -13.36 -4.63 7.86
CA LYS A 81 -12.49 -3.45 7.80
C LYS A 81 -11.05 -3.84 7.49
N GLN A 82 -10.48 -4.79 8.24
CA GLN A 82 -9.11 -5.25 8.02
C GLN A 82 -8.92 -5.86 6.62
N ILE A 83 -9.92 -6.59 6.12
CA ILE A 83 -9.87 -7.11 4.75
C ILE A 83 -9.90 -5.97 3.73
N PHE A 84 -10.77 -4.96 3.88
CA PHE A 84 -10.80 -3.83 2.96
C PHE A 84 -9.50 -3.01 3.00
N GLU A 85 -8.88 -2.82 4.16
CA GLU A 85 -7.57 -2.16 4.29
C GLU A 85 -6.47 -2.97 3.58
N LEU A 86 -6.49 -4.30 3.71
CA LEU A 86 -5.57 -5.18 3.00
C LEU A 86 -5.78 -5.11 1.48
N LEU A 87 -7.03 -5.19 1.01
CA LEU A 87 -7.35 -5.09 -0.42
C LEU A 87 -6.95 -3.73 -1.01
N SER A 88 -7.14 -2.64 -0.25
CA SER A 88 -6.68 -1.29 -0.62
C SER A 88 -5.17 -1.26 -0.81
N THR A 89 -4.45 -1.87 0.14
CA THR A 89 -2.99 -1.97 0.11
C THR A 89 -2.53 -2.78 -1.10
N LEU A 90 -3.19 -3.90 -1.43
CA LEU A 90 -2.89 -4.69 -2.63
C LEU A 90 -3.11 -3.89 -3.92
N CYS A 91 -4.21 -3.15 -4.02
CA CYS A 91 -4.49 -2.27 -5.16
C CYS A 91 -3.39 -1.23 -5.37
N ALA A 92 -2.91 -0.60 -4.29
CA ALA A 92 -1.87 0.43 -4.36
C ALA A 92 -0.45 -0.16 -4.57
N PHE A 93 -0.23 -1.42 -4.18
CA PHE A 93 1.08 -2.05 -4.23
C PHE A 93 1.54 -2.40 -5.64
N SER A 94 0.68 -3.02 -6.46
CA SER A 94 1.02 -3.39 -7.84
C SER A 94 -0.21 -3.70 -8.69
N ALA A 95 -0.05 -3.73 -10.02
CA ALA A 95 -1.10 -4.15 -10.94
C ALA A 95 -1.62 -5.58 -10.68
N ASN A 96 -0.73 -6.50 -10.26
CA ASN A 96 -1.12 -7.85 -9.87
C ASN A 96 -1.90 -7.87 -8.55
N GLY A 97 -1.54 -7.01 -7.60
CA GLY A 97 -2.29 -6.81 -6.36
C GLY A 97 -3.69 -6.24 -6.62
N TYR A 98 -3.80 -5.24 -7.49
CA TYR A 98 -5.09 -4.75 -7.98
C TYR A 98 -5.93 -5.87 -8.60
N LYS A 99 -5.35 -6.65 -9.52
CA LYS A 99 -6.03 -7.79 -10.15
C LYS A 99 -6.55 -8.77 -9.10
N ARG A 100 -5.71 -9.10 -8.10
CA ARG A 100 -6.07 -9.99 -7.00
C ARG A 100 -7.26 -9.46 -6.21
N ALA A 101 -7.29 -8.16 -5.89
CA ALA A 101 -8.39 -7.55 -5.18
C ALA A 101 -9.71 -7.62 -5.97
N ILE A 102 -9.66 -7.36 -7.27
CA ILE A 102 -10.83 -7.48 -8.15
C ILE A 102 -11.34 -8.93 -8.23
N GLU A 103 -10.44 -9.90 -8.32
CA GLU A 103 -10.81 -11.32 -8.33
C GLU A 103 -11.47 -11.75 -7.02
N THR A 104 -11.02 -11.24 -5.87
CA THR A 104 -11.68 -11.44 -4.57
C THR A 104 -13.10 -10.90 -4.56
N LEU A 105 -13.33 -9.69 -5.06
CA LEU A 105 -14.68 -9.13 -5.16
C LEU A 105 -15.58 -9.91 -6.14
N GLU A 106 -15.03 -10.35 -7.28
CA GLU A 106 -15.75 -11.13 -8.27
C GLU A 106 -16.16 -12.52 -7.72
N HIS A 107 -15.26 -13.14 -6.95
CA HIS A 107 -15.54 -14.39 -6.24
C HIS A 107 -16.65 -14.19 -5.21
N TYR A 108 -16.56 -13.15 -4.38
CA TYR A 108 -17.60 -12.82 -3.40
C TYR A 108 -18.96 -12.56 -4.06
N LYS A 109 -18.98 -11.78 -5.14
CA LYS A 109 -20.17 -11.52 -5.95
C LYS A 109 -20.83 -12.83 -6.41
N THR A 110 -20.02 -13.78 -6.89
CA THR A 110 -20.50 -15.09 -7.36
C THR A 110 -21.13 -15.89 -6.22
N ILE A 111 -20.52 -15.88 -5.03
CA ILE A 111 -21.07 -16.56 -3.83
C ILE A 111 -22.40 -15.94 -3.40
N LYS A 112 -22.52 -14.61 -3.44
CA LYS A 112 -23.74 -13.90 -3.03
C LYS A 112 -24.82 -13.80 -4.11
N GLY A 113 -24.50 -14.15 -5.36
CA GLY A 113 -25.44 -14.03 -6.48
C GLY A 113 -25.71 -12.57 -6.88
N GLU A 114 -24.77 -11.68 -6.61
CA GLU A 114 -24.94 -10.24 -6.84
C GLU A 114 -24.67 -9.87 -8.30
N ARG A 115 -25.30 -8.77 -8.76
CA ARG A 115 -25.11 -8.30 -10.14
C ARG A 115 -23.78 -7.60 -10.35
N TYR A 116 -23.38 -6.77 -9.40
CA TYR A 116 -22.19 -5.93 -9.46
C TYR A 116 -21.21 -6.29 -8.35
N ARG A 117 -19.91 -6.30 -8.66
CA ARG A 117 -18.89 -6.69 -7.66
C ARG A 117 -18.69 -5.61 -6.59
N LEU A 118 -19.03 -4.36 -6.93
CA LEU A 118 -18.98 -3.23 -6.00
C LEU A 118 -20.24 -3.11 -5.11
N HIS A 119 -21.28 -3.91 -5.35
CA HIS A 119 -22.47 -3.97 -4.48
C HIS A 119 -22.12 -4.30 -3.04
N LEU A 120 -21.14 -5.17 -2.83
CA LEU A 120 -20.62 -5.44 -1.49
C LEU A 120 -20.21 -4.13 -0.80
N VAL A 121 -19.43 -3.27 -1.47
CA VAL A 121 -18.91 -2.04 -0.86
C VAL A 121 -20.02 -1.05 -0.55
N VAL A 122 -21.00 -0.89 -1.45
CA VAL A 122 -22.16 -0.02 -1.24
C VAL A 122 -23.01 -0.52 -0.08
N SER A 123 -23.30 -1.83 -0.04
CA SER A 123 -24.08 -2.42 1.04
C SER A 123 -23.39 -2.34 2.42
N GLU A 124 -22.05 -2.35 2.44
CA GLU A 124 -21.28 -2.17 3.67
C GLU A 124 -21.22 -0.69 4.09
N LEU A 125 -21.18 0.25 3.12
CA LEU A 125 -21.25 1.68 3.41
C LEU A 125 -22.57 2.06 4.06
N ASP A 126 -23.69 1.51 3.59
CA ASP A 126 -25.02 1.75 4.18
C ASP A 126 -25.13 1.22 5.61
N LYS A 127 -24.49 0.08 5.90
CA LYS A 127 -24.45 -0.53 7.24
C LYS A 127 -23.40 0.08 8.18
N ALA A 128 -22.44 0.83 7.65
CA ALA A 128 -21.30 1.32 8.41
C ALA A 128 -21.72 2.43 9.38
N THR A 129 -21.69 2.13 10.68
CA THR A 129 -22.01 3.09 11.75
C THR A 129 -20.79 3.88 12.23
N THR A 130 -19.58 3.39 11.98
CA THR A 130 -18.33 4.03 12.42
C THR A 130 -17.64 4.76 11.29
N ILE A 131 -17.13 5.95 11.59
CA ILE A 131 -16.41 6.79 10.64
C ILE A 131 -15.15 6.05 10.15
N GLU A 132 -14.47 5.31 11.01
CA GLU A 132 -13.25 4.57 10.66
C GLU A 132 -13.54 3.48 9.64
N TYR A 133 -14.71 2.85 9.67
CA TYR A 133 -15.08 1.83 8.68
C TYR A 133 -15.48 2.48 7.36
N GLN A 134 -16.25 3.58 7.40
CA GLN A 134 -16.57 4.36 6.19
C GLN A 134 -15.31 4.86 5.48
N ILE A 135 -14.32 5.36 6.22
CA ILE A 135 -13.02 5.79 5.68
C ILE A 135 -12.32 4.61 4.99
N ALA A 136 -12.29 3.43 5.61
CA ALA A 136 -11.66 2.25 5.01
C ALA A 136 -12.34 1.82 3.70
N LEU A 137 -13.68 1.83 3.65
CA LEU A 137 -14.45 1.51 2.46
C LEU A 137 -14.21 2.53 1.33
N LEU A 138 -14.24 3.83 1.64
CA LEU A 138 -13.98 4.88 0.65
C LEU A 138 -12.52 4.87 0.17
N ALA A 139 -11.56 4.60 1.06
CA ALA A 139 -10.16 4.42 0.70
C ALA A 139 -10.01 3.25 -0.29
N PHE A 140 -10.71 2.14 -0.06
CA PHE A 140 -10.72 1.00 -0.97
C PHE A 140 -11.26 1.36 -2.35
N VAL A 141 -12.42 2.05 -2.42
CA VAL A 141 -12.99 2.52 -3.70
C VAL A 141 -11.99 3.40 -4.44
N ASN A 142 -11.35 4.33 -3.73
CA ASN A 142 -10.35 5.22 -4.33
C ASN A 142 -9.14 4.44 -4.86
N CYS A 143 -8.62 3.46 -4.11
CA CYS A 143 -7.53 2.61 -4.56
C CYS A 143 -7.93 1.81 -5.81
N VAL A 144 -9.14 1.24 -5.86
CA VAL A 144 -9.62 0.50 -7.02
C VAL A 144 -9.72 1.40 -8.27
N ILE A 145 -10.26 2.61 -8.14
CA ILE A 145 -10.40 3.53 -9.27
C ILE A 145 -9.03 4.03 -9.72
N ILE A 146 -8.12 4.39 -8.81
CA ILE A 146 -6.81 4.93 -9.19
C ILE A 146 -5.94 3.85 -9.85
N SER A 147 -5.99 2.61 -9.35
CA SER A 147 -5.17 1.50 -9.84
C SER A 147 -5.66 0.87 -11.15
N ALA A 148 -6.83 1.27 -11.67
CA ALA A 148 -7.31 0.77 -12.96
C ALA A 148 -6.48 1.39 -14.12
N GLY A 149 -5.97 0.52 -14.99
CA GLY A 149 -4.90 0.86 -15.94
C GLY A 149 -5.26 1.81 -17.08
N SER A 150 -6.53 1.92 -17.48
CA SER A 150 -6.97 2.83 -18.54
C SER A 150 -8.03 3.82 -18.06
N LEU A 151 -8.11 5.00 -18.69
CA LEU A 151 -9.19 5.97 -18.40
C LEU A 151 -10.59 5.34 -18.57
N LYS A 152 -10.75 4.47 -19.57
CA LYS A 152 -12.01 3.76 -19.82
C LYS A 152 -12.36 2.81 -18.68
N ASP A 153 -11.38 2.07 -18.14
CA ASP A 153 -11.59 1.19 -16.99
C ASP A 153 -11.92 1.99 -15.74
N ARG A 154 -11.25 3.13 -15.52
CA ARG A 154 -11.55 4.05 -14.41
C ARG A 154 -12.98 4.58 -14.46
N ILE A 155 -13.44 4.99 -15.64
CA ILE A 155 -14.82 5.44 -15.86
C ILE A 155 -15.78 4.28 -15.61
N ARG A 156 -15.50 3.09 -16.14
CA ARG A 156 -16.33 1.90 -15.94
C ARG A 156 -16.47 1.53 -14.46
N MET A 157 -15.38 1.49 -13.71
CA MET A 157 -15.41 1.18 -12.27
C MET A 157 -16.20 2.24 -11.48
N ARG A 158 -16.05 3.52 -11.84
CA ARG A 158 -16.82 4.59 -11.21
C ARG A 158 -18.32 4.47 -11.51
N ASN A 159 -18.68 4.18 -12.76
CA ASN A 159 -20.08 4.00 -13.15
C ASN A 159 -20.68 2.79 -12.44
N GLU A 160 -19.94 1.67 -12.36
CA GLU A 160 -20.41 0.50 -11.61
C GLU A 160 -20.71 0.85 -10.14
N PHE A 161 -19.91 1.70 -9.49
CA PHE A 161 -20.20 2.16 -8.14
C PHE A 161 -21.47 3.02 -8.03
N ILE A 162 -21.80 3.80 -9.06
CA ILE A 162 -23.00 4.66 -9.08
C ILE A 162 -24.26 3.87 -9.45
N ASP A 163 -24.11 2.88 -10.34
CA ASP A 163 -25.21 2.08 -10.91
C ASP A 163 -25.66 0.92 -10.00
N THR A 164 -25.04 0.77 -8.83
CA THR A 164 -25.31 -0.31 -7.87
C THR A 164 -26.35 0.09 -6.84
#